data_AF-A0A1I5IXQ8-F1
#
_entry.id   AF-A0A1I5IXQ8-F1
#
_cell.length_a   1.000
_cell.length_b   1.000
_cell.length_c   1.000
_cell.angle_alpha   90.00
_cell.angle_beta   90.00
_cell.angle_gamma   90.00
#
_symmetry.space_group_name_H-M   'P 1'
#
loop_
_entity.id
_entity.type
_entity.pdbx_description
1 polymer ?
#
loop_
_entity_poly.entity_id
_entity_poly.type
_entity_poly.pdbx_seq_one_letter_code
_entity_poly.pdbx_strand_id
1 'polypeptide(L)'
;MTEKTQWTVFLAGPMNGAPSWQAQAPKVAAKVGIDDITFLNPRKTDRFVTGTYQVNWETFGLRMCDVILFWIPPQARPMKPWRYYAITTRLEMAENLARGHRVIIGIDPEFKNENGDDMAGIHHLRRMAKYYGVENIHTSLEGCMTELKAWMERPRKEEEKAHHMPGPAFEPMDKLSRMIKPSTSRNETLMEHWNQTVAPGDTVFVEGDFGADEWKPFLNGKIEIITK
;
A
#
# COMPACT_ATOMS: atom_id res chain seq x y z
N MET A 1 -20.95 11.67 -1.81
CA MET A 1 -19.70 10.93 -2.03
C MET A 1 -19.57 9.93 -0.90
N THR A 2 -19.22 8.68 -1.20
CA THR A 2 -19.14 7.60 -0.20
C THR A 2 -17.79 7.63 0.51
N GLU A 3 -17.83 7.56 1.84
CA GLU A 3 -16.65 7.47 2.71
C GLU A 3 -15.85 6.18 2.42
N LYS A 4 -14.54 6.18 2.68
CA LYS A 4 -13.72 4.97 2.61
C LYS A 4 -13.99 4.12 3.85
N THR A 5 -14.89 3.15 3.70
CA THR A 5 -15.33 2.27 4.80
C THR A 5 -14.58 0.93 4.84
N GLN A 6 -13.91 0.55 3.74
CA GLN A 6 -13.21 -0.72 3.61
C GLN A 6 -11.70 -0.52 3.72
N TRP A 7 -11.01 -1.57 4.19
CA TRP A 7 -9.56 -1.64 4.11
C TRP A 7 -9.12 -1.68 2.65
N THR A 8 -8.03 -0.99 2.36
CA THR A 8 -7.38 -0.92 1.06
C THR A 8 -5.96 -1.46 1.16
N VAL A 9 -5.63 -2.39 0.28
CA VAL A 9 -4.31 -3.03 0.28
C VAL A 9 -3.65 -2.87 -1.07
N PHE A 10 -2.47 -2.26 -1.08
CA PHE A 10 -1.68 -2.15 -2.30
C PHE A 10 -0.88 -3.42 -2.55
N LEU A 11 -1.06 -4.01 -3.74
CA LEU A 11 -0.38 -5.25 -4.15
C LEU A 11 0.98 -4.92 -4.79
N ALA A 12 1.96 -4.61 -3.95
CA ALA A 12 3.33 -4.31 -4.38
C ALA A 12 4.12 -5.59 -4.72
N GLY A 13 4.96 -5.52 -5.75
CA GLY A 13 5.74 -6.67 -6.19
C GLY A 13 6.20 -6.54 -7.63
N PRO A 14 7.09 -7.43 -8.11
CA PRO A 14 7.51 -7.39 -9.50
C PRO A 14 6.31 -7.70 -10.40
N MET A 15 6.18 -6.89 -11.47
CA MET A 15 5.24 -7.14 -12.57
C MET A 15 5.96 -7.68 -13.81
N ASN A 16 7.08 -7.06 -14.16
CA ASN A 16 7.91 -7.47 -15.29
C ASN A 16 8.73 -8.71 -14.92
N GLY A 17 8.67 -9.75 -15.75
CA GLY A 17 9.34 -11.02 -15.48
C GLY A 17 8.60 -11.93 -14.49
N ALA A 18 7.56 -11.44 -13.80
CA ALA A 18 6.86 -12.17 -12.74
C ALA A 18 5.58 -12.86 -13.24
N PRO A 19 5.15 -13.97 -12.61
CA PRO A 19 3.80 -14.51 -12.81
C PRO A 19 2.73 -13.51 -12.34
N SER A 20 1.49 -13.66 -12.81
CA SER A 20 0.35 -12.79 -12.44
C SER A 20 -0.22 -13.10 -11.06
N TRP A 21 0.64 -13.06 -10.04
CA TRP A 21 0.28 -13.38 -8.66
C TRP A 21 -0.79 -12.44 -8.09
N GLN A 22 -0.85 -11.18 -8.55
CA GLN A 22 -1.87 -10.22 -8.12
C GLN A 22 -3.30 -10.70 -8.43
N ALA A 23 -3.48 -11.49 -9.49
CA ALA A 23 -4.78 -12.08 -9.82
C ALA A 23 -5.18 -13.23 -8.88
N GLN A 24 -4.24 -13.77 -8.10
CA GLN A 24 -4.49 -14.78 -7.08
C GLN A 24 -4.80 -14.16 -5.72
N ALA A 25 -4.36 -12.92 -5.45
CA ALA A 25 -4.54 -12.26 -4.17
C ALA A 25 -5.99 -12.27 -3.64
N PRO A 26 -7.03 -11.93 -4.44
CA PRO A 26 -8.42 -12.01 -3.97
C PRO A 26 -8.86 -13.43 -3.60
N LYS A 27 -8.39 -14.45 -4.33
CA LYS A 27 -8.71 -15.86 -4.05
C LYS A 27 -8.08 -16.33 -2.75
N VAL A 28 -6.83 -15.93 -2.51
CA VAL A 28 -6.11 -16.26 -1.27
C VAL A 28 -6.71 -15.52 -0.08
N ALA A 29 -7.10 -14.25 -0.26
CA ALA A 29 -7.81 -13.48 0.76
C ALA A 29 -9.12 -14.15 1.19
N ALA A 30 -9.95 -14.55 0.22
CA ALA A 30 -11.19 -15.30 0.49
C ALA A 30 -10.90 -16.65 1.19
N LYS A 31 -9.83 -17.36 0.81
CA LYS A 31 -9.43 -18.63 1.46
C LYS A 31 -9.11 -18.45 2.94
N VAL A 32 -8.50 -17.33 3.34
CA VAL A 32 -8.22 -17.02 4.75
C VAL A 32 -9.40 -16.31 5.45
N GLY A 33 -10.51 -16.07 4.74
CA GLY A 33 -11.72 -15.45 5.26
C GLY A 33 -11.64 -13.93 5.37
N ILE A 34 -11.01 -13.25 4.40
CA ILE A 34 -11.09 -11.81 4.22
C ILE A 34 -12.02 -11.52 3.04
N ASP A 35 -13.19 -10.96 3.31
CA ASP A 35 -14.20 -10.66 2.29
C ASP A 35 -14.41 -9.15 2.04
N ASP A 36 -14.08 -8.31 3.02
CA ASP A 36 -14.36 -6.87 3.01
C ASP A 36 -13.08 -6.03 2.83
N ILE A 37 -12.45 -6.18 1.66
CA ILE A 37 -11.18 -5.52 1.32
C ILE A 37 -11.13 -5.09 -0.14
N THR A 38 -10.53 -3.93 -0.38
CA THR A 38 -10.23 -3.42 -1.72
C THR A 38 -8.75 -3.61 -2.04
N PHE A 39 -8.43 -4.37 -3.07
CA PHE A 39 -7.05 -4.52 -3.55
C PHE A 39 -6.72 -3.47 -4.62
N LEU A 40 -5.70 -2.65 -4.37
CA LEU A 40 -5.11 -1.77 -5.37
C LEU A 40 -4.06 -2.57 -6.14
N ASN A 41 -4.42 -3.00 -7.35
CA ASN A 41 -3.56 -3.83 -8.19
C ASN A 41 -2.84 -2.99 -9.26
N PRO A 42 -1.52 -2.77 -9.16
CA PRO A 42 -0.77 -1.99 -10.17
C PRO A 42 -0.61 -2.74 -11.49
N ARG A 43 -0.82 -4.06 -11.52
CA ARG A 43 -0.65 -4.86 -12.73
C ARG A 43 -1.79 -4.63 -13.70
N LYS A 44 -1.47 -3.96 -14.81
CA LYS A 44 -2.40 -3.69 -15.91
C LYS A 44 -2.96 -4.96 -16.53
N THR A 45 -4.23 -4.89 -16.92
CA THR A 45 -4.84 -5.66 -18.01
C THR A 45 -5.10 -4.70 -19.18
N ASP A 46 -4.20 -4.70 -20.17
CA ASP A 46 -4.29 -4.18 -21.55
C ASP A 46 -4.92 -2.80 -21.88
N ARG A 47 -5.37 -1.98 -20.92
CA ARG A 47 -5.97 -0.66 -21.21
C ARG A 47 -5.11 0.51 -20.74
N PHE A 48 -4.61 1.24 -21.75
CA PHE A 48 -4.38 2.68 -21.82
C PHE A 48 -3.91 3.39 -20.56
N VAL A 49 -2.59 3.37 -20.34
CA VAL A 49 -1.93 4.30 -19.43
C VAL A 49 -0.51 4.57 -19.95
N THR A 50 -0.21 5.83 -20.30
CA THR A 50 1.17 6.29 -20.58
C THR A 50 2.05 6.10 -19.34
N GLY A 51 3.36 5.90 -19.50
CA GLY A 51 4.27 5.57 -18.38
C GLY A 51 4.16 6.49 -17.16
N THR A 52 3.96 7.79 -17.36
CA THR A 52 3.82 8.77 -16.27
C THR A 52 2.54 8.62 -15.45
N TYR A 53 1.41 8.27 -16.08
CA TYR A 53 0.16 8.09 -15.34
C TYR A 53 0.22 6.80 -14.51
N GLN A 54 0.92 5.76 -14.98
CA GLN A 54 1.13 4.55 -14.18
C GLN A 54 1.88 4.87 -12.90
N VAL A 55 3.00 5.58 -13.03
CA VAL A 55 3.83 5.97 -11.87
C VAL A 55 3.04 6.83 -10.89
N ASN A 56 2.26 7.79 -11.38
CA ASN A 56 1.43 8.63 -10.52
C ASN A 56 0.33 7.83 -9.81
N TRP A 57 -0.34 6.91 -10.53
CA TRP A 57 -1.36 6.06 -9.93
C TRP A 57 -0.77 5.11 -8.88
N GLU A 58 0.41 4.53 -9.14
CA GLU A 58 1.12 3.67 -8.19
C GLU A 58 1.57 4.47 -6.96
N THR A 59 2.10 5.68 -7.16
CA THR A 59 2.54 6.56 -6.07
C THR A 59 1.36 6.97 -5.19
N PHE A 60 0.25 7.41 -5.79
CA PHE A 60 -0.98 7.73 -5.07
C PHE A 60 -1.54 6.50 -4.34
N GLY A 61 -1.57 5.35 -5.04
CA GLY A 61 -1.93 4.02 -4.55
C GLY A 61 -1.19 3.60 -3.29
N LEU A 62 0.13 3.74 -3.28
CA LEU A 62 0.98 3.42 -2.14
C LEU A 62 0.67 4.34 -0.95
N ARG A 63 0.51 5.64 -1.19
CA ARG A 63 0.26 6.64 -0.14
C ARG A 63 -1.13 6.53 0.50
N MET A 64 -2.15 6.21 -0.30
CA MET A 64 -3.54 6.17 0.16
C MET A 64 -3.93 4.87 0.86
N CYS A 65 -3.20 3.78 0.62
CA CYS A 65 -3.57 2.47 1.12
C CYS A 65 -3.31 2.32 2.62
N ASP A 66 -4.01 1.36 3.23
CA ASP A 66 -3.89 1.09 4.67
C ASP A 66 -2.75 0.11 4.97
N VAL A 67 -2.53 -0.83 4.07
CA VAL A 67 -1.46 -1.83 4.16
C VAL A 67 -0.85 -2.04 2.77
N ILE A 68 0.47 -2.13 2.72
CA ILE A 68 1.18 -2.53 1.50
C ILE A 68 1.62 -3.98 1.64
N LEU A 69 1.13 -4.84 0.75
CA LEU A 69 1.56 -6.24 0.67
C LEU A 69 2.61 -6.37 -0.43
N PHE A 70 3.86 -6.57 -0.02
CA PHE A 70 4.96 -6.91 -0.92
C PHE A 70 5.05 -8.43 -1.10
N TRP A 71 4.79 -8.93 -2.30
CA TRP A 71 5.04 -10.33 -2.66
C TRP A 71 6.09 -10.45 -3.77
N ILE A 72 7.16 -11.19 -3.51
CA ILE A 72 8.24 -11.45 -4.48
C ILE A 72 8.20 -12.92 -4.92
N PRO A 73 7.54 -13.23 -6.05
CA PRO A 73 7.52 -14.58 -6.61
C PRO A 73 8.82 -14.92 -7.37
N PRO A 74 9.05 -16.19 -7.72
CA PRO A 74 10.09 -16.59 -8.66
C PRO A 74 9.98 -15.84 -9.99
N GLN A 75 11.13 -15.65 -10.65
CA GLN A 75 11.17 -15.06 -11.97
C GLN A 75 10.61 -16.06 -13.00
N ALA A 76 9.48 -15.72 -13.62
CA ALA A 76 8.82 -16.56 -14.62
C ALA A 76 9.32 -16.31 -16.05
N ARG A 77 9.90 -15.14 -16.34
CA ARG A 77 10.43 -14.79 -17.67
C ARG A 77 11.78 -14.07 -17.58
N PRO A 78 12.69 -14.26 -18.55
CA PRO A 78 13.95 -13.53 -18.60
C PRO A 78 13.76 -12.00 -18.56
N MET A 79 14.67 -11.32 -17.86
CA MET A 79 14.69 -9.86 -17.83
C MET A 79 15.49 -9.31 -19.00
N LYS A 80 15.27 -8.02 -19.33
CA LYS A 80 16.15 -7.31 -20.27
C LYS A 80 17.58 -7.24 -19.68
N PRO A 81 18.64 -7.25 -20.51
CA PRO A 81 20.03 -7.34 -20.03
C PRO A 81 20.42 -6.26 -19.00
N TRP A 82 19.84 -5.07 -19.08
CA TRP A 82 20.13 -3.94 -18.19
C TRP A 82 19.20 -3.83 -16.98
N ARG A 83 18.37 -4.85 -16.70
CA ARG A 83 17.39 -4.79 -15.60
C ARG A 83 17.41 -6.05 -14.76
N TYR A 84 17.66 -5.87 -13.46
CA TYR A 84 17.49 -6.95 -12.49
C TYR A 84 16.02 -7.19 -12.18
N TYR A 85 15.65 -8.46 -12.03
CA TYR A 85 14.32 -8.84 -11.58
C TYR A 85 14.02 -8.25 -10.20
N ALA A 86 12.78 -7.77 -10.00
CA ALA A 86 12.29 -7.13 -8.78
C ALA A 86 13.05 -5.87 -8.29
N ILE A 87 13.91 -5.24 -9.11
CA ILE A 87 14.70 -4.07 -8.67
C ILE A 87 13.84 -2.91 -8.13
N THR A 88 12.79 -2.52 -8.86
CA THR A 88 11.91 -1.41 -8.46
C THR A 88 11.18 -1.73 -7.16
N THR A 89 10.63 -2.94 -7.05
CA THR A 89 9.97 -3.44 -5.84
C THR A 89 10.85 -3.35 -4.60
N ARG A 90 12.15 -3.68 -4.71
CA ARG A 90 13.08 -3.57 -3.59
C ARG A 90 13.25 -2.13 -3.10
N LEU A 91 13.29 -1.17 -4.03
CA LEU A 91 13.41 0.26 -3.72
C LEU A 91 12.12 0.78 -3.08
N GLU A 92 10.97 0.48 -3.69
CA GLU A 92 9.65 0.85 -3.17
C GLU A 92 9.43 0.29 -1.75
N MET A 93 9.87 -0.94 -1.48
CA MET A 93 9.74 -1.53 -0.15
C MET A 93 10.53 -0.75 0.90
N ALA A 94 11.79 -0.41 0.61
CA ALA A 94 12.60 0.38 1.53
C ALA A 94 12.04 1.79 1.74
N GLU A 95 11.55 2.44 0.68
CA GLU A 95 10.93 3.76 0.75
C GLU A 95 9.67 3.75 1.63
N ASN A 96 8.78 2.77 1.46
CA ASN A 96 7.54 2.70 2.22
C ASN A 96 7.77 2.28 3.68
N LEU A 97 8.76 1.42 3.96
CA LEU A 97 9.20 1.16 5.32
C LEU A 97 9.73 2.43 6.00
N ALA A 98 10.54 3.23 5.29
CA ALA A 98 11.06 4.49 5.81
C ALA A 98 9.97 5.56 6.04
N ARG A 99 8.87 5.51 5.29
CA ARG A 99 7.69 6.36 5.47
C ARG A 99 6.76 5.92 6.60
N GLY A 100 7.01 4.76 7.23
CA GLY A 100 6.22 4.27 8.35
C GLY A 100 4.94 3.51 7.96
N HIS A 101 4.76 3.16 6.68
CA HIS A 101 3.61 2.36 6.27
C HIS A 101 3.58 0.99 6.96
N ARG A 102 2.37 0.46 7.19
CA ARG A 102 2.22 -0.95 7.52
C ARG A 102 2.57 -1.78 6.29
N VAL A 103 3.68 -2.48 6.34
CA VAL A 103 4.19 -3.32 5.26
C VAL A 103 4.16 -4.79 5.68
N ILE A 104 3.53 -5.64 4.86
CA ILE A 104 3.58 -7.09 4.97
C ILE A 104 4.46 -7.61 3.85
N ILE A 105 5.46 -8.44 4.18
CA ILE A 105 6.46 -8.92 3.21
C ILE A 105 6.32 -10.43 3.08
N GLY A 106 6.27 -10.90 1.83
CA GLY A 106 6.47 -12.30 1.50
C GLY A 106 7.43 -12.49 0.34
N ILE A 107 8.25 -13.53 0.46
CA ILE A 107 9.26 -13.91 -0.51
C ILE A 107 9.06 -15.40 -0.75
N ASP A 108 8.73 -15.74 -1.99
CA ASP A 108 8.57 -17.13 -2.39
C ASP A 108 9.91 -17.89 -2.21
N PRO A 109 9.93 -19.09 -1.60
CA PRO A 109 11.13 -19.91 -1.46
C PRO A 109 11.85 -20.18 -2.78
N GLU A 110 11.11 -20.23 -3.89
CA GLU A 110 11.64 -20.45 -5.23
C GLU A 110 12.24 -19.18 -5.84
N PHE A 111 12.29 -18.07 -5.09
CA PHE A 111 12.99 -16.86 -5.50
C PHE A 111 14.52 -17.04 -5.42
N LYS A 112 15.04 -17.83 -6.36
CA LYS A 112 16.44 -18.27 -6.45
C LYS A 112 17.05 -17.90 -7.80
N ASN A 113 18.37 -17.81 -7.85
CA ASN A 113 19.11 -17.67 -9.10
C ASN A 113 19.23 -19.03 -9.82
N GLU A 114 19.87 -19.04 -10.99
CA GLU A 114 20.07 -20.24 -11.82
C GLU A 114 20.88 -21.36 -11.14
N ASN A 115 21.65 -21.03 -10.10
CA ASN A 115 22.44 -21.99 -9.32
C ASN A 115 21.67 -22.54 -8.11
N GLY A 116 20.43 -22.09 -7.88
CA GLY A 116 19.64 -22.45 -6.70
C GLY A 116 19.96 -21.63 -5.45
N ASP A 117 20.84 -20.63 -5.54
CA ASP A 117 21.15 -19.74 -4.43
C ASP A 117 20.13 -18.59 -4.31
N ASP A 118 20.15 -17.94 -3.16
CA ASP A 118 19.39 -16.73 -2.89
C ASP A 118 19.64 -15.65 -3.96
N MET A 119 18.57 -15.10 -4.53
CA MET A 119 18.68 -14.04 -5.53
C MET A 119 19.41 -12.81 -4.96
N ALA A 120 20.27 -12.18 -5.78
CA ALA A 120 21.01 -11.00 -5.37
C ALA A 120 20.12 -9.91 -4.73
N GLY A 121 20.63 -9.32 -3.65
CA GLY A 121 19.96 -8.27 -2.88
C GLY A 121 18.97 -8.78 -1.81
N ILE A 122 18.69 -10.08 -1.72
CA ILE A 122 17.71 -10.59 -0.75
C ILE A 122 18.15 -10.45 0.70
N HIS A 123 19.44 -10.61 0.99
CA HIS A 123 19.96 -10.40 2.35
C HIS A 123 19.82 -8.94 2.79
N HIS A 124 20.01 -8.00 1.85
CA HIS A 124 19.80 -6.57 2.13
C HIS A 124 18.32 -6.27 2.39
N LEU A 125 17.42 -6.85 1.60
CA LEU A 125 15.97 -6.74 1.81
C LEU A 125 15.58 -7.24 3.21
N ARG A 126 16.02 -8.44 3.59
CA ARG A 126 15.75 -9.01 4.93
C ARG A 126 16.31 -8.14 6.05
N ARG A 127 17.51 -7.59 5.86
CA ARG A 127 18.11 -6.64 6.82
C ARG A 127 17.28 -5.37 6.96
N MET A 128 16.81 -4.79 5.86
CA MET A 128 15.99 -3.57 5.87
C MET A 128 14.64 -3.80 6.53
N ALA A 129 13.98 -4.92 6.21
CA ALA A 129 12.74 -5.34 6.87
C ALA A 129 12.92 -5.41 8.39
N LYS A 130 13.97 -6.11 8.85
CA LYS A 130 14.30 -6.19 10.28
C LYS A 130 14.63 -4.82 10.90
N TYR A 131 15.38 -3.97 10.18
CA TYR A 131 15.76 -2.65 10.66
C TYR A 131 14.54 -1.76 10.93
N TYR A 132 13.52 -1.84 10.08
CA TYR A 132 12.25 -1.11 10.24
C TYR A 132 11.18 -1.88 11.04
N GLY A 133 11.55 -2.94 11.75
CA GLY A 133 10.65 -3.63 12.68
C GLY A 133 9.65 -4.60 12.04
N VAL A 134 9.87 -5.03 10.80
CA VAL A 134 9.08 -6.15 10.23
C VAL A 134 9.48 -7.44 10.95
N GLU A 135 8.53 -8.02 11.67
CA GLU A 135 8.73 -9.23 12.48
C GLU A 135 8.78 -10.50 11.63
N ASN A 136 7.90 -10.57 10.62
CA ASN A 136 7.69 -11.76 9.80
C ASN A 136 7.93 -11.47 8.32
N ILE A 137 8.75 -12.31 7.69
CA ILE A 137 8.85 -12.39 6.22
C ILE A 137 8.27 -13.75 5.83
N HIS A 138 7.10 -13.71 5.20
CA HIS A 138 6.36 -14.92 4.84
C HIS A 138 6.98 -15.63 3.65
N THR A 139 6.77 -16.93 3.58
CA THR A 139 7.17 -17.78 2.45
C THR A 139 6.00 -18.18 1.56
N SER A 140 4.80 -17.68 1.83
CA SER A 140 3.61 -17.92 1.02
C SER A 140 2.69 -16.68 1.02
N LEU A 141 1.96 -16.50 -0.08
CA LEU A 141 0.95 -15.45 -0.17
C LEU A 141 -0.17 -15.66 0.86
N GLU A 142 -0.47 -16.91 1.21
CA GLU A 142 -1.42 -17.27 2.28
C GLU A 142 -0.94 -16.81 3.66
N GLY A 143 0.35 -16.94 3.96
CA GLY A 143 0.96 -16.40 5.18
C GLY A 143 0.81 -14.87 5.25
N CYS A 144 1.11 -14.17 4.15
CA CYS A 144 0.90 -12.72 4.06
C CYS A 144 -0.56 -12.33 4.33
N MET A 145 -1.52 -13.03 3.71
CA MET A 145 -2.95 -12.74 3.89
C MET A 145 -3.43 -13.09 5.31
N THR A 146 -2.87 -14.12 5.94
CA THR A 146 -3.16 -14.45 7.34
C THR A 146 -2.69 -13.34 8.28
N GLU A 147 -1.48 -12.80 8.07
CA GLU A 147 -1.02 -11.64 8.84
C GLU A 147 -1.90 -10.41 8.59
N LEU A 148 -2.27 -10.16 7.34
CA LEU A 148 -3.17 -9.06 6.98
C LEU A 148 -4.49 -9.15 7.73
N LYS A 149 -5.11 -10.34 7.76
CA LYS A 149 -6.33 -10.59 8.52
C LYS A 149 -6.14 -10.28 10.00
N ALA A 150 -5.10 -10.84 10.61
CA ALA A 150 -4.80 -10.63 12.03
C ALA A 150 -4.58 -9.15 12.35
N TRP A 151 -3.95 -8.39 11.44
CA TRP A 151 -3.80 -6.95 11.58
C TRP A 151 -5.15 -6.21 11.50
N MET A 152 -5.99 -6.54 10.53
CA MET A 152 -7.31 -5.91 10.34
C MET A 152 -8.26 -6.19 11.53
N GLU A 153 -8.21 -7.40 12.07
CA GLU A 153 -9.07 -7.88 13.16
C GLU A 153 -8.48 -7.64 14.55
N ARG A 154 -7.30 -7.03 14.64
CA ARG A 154 -6.62 -6.82 15.93
C ARG A 154 -7.56 -6.09 16.90
N PRO A 155 -7.62 -6.51 18.18
CA PRO A 155 -8.37 -5.77 19.19
C PRO A 155 -7.86 -4.33 19.27
N ARG A 156 -8.78 -3.37 19.22
CA ARG A 156 -8.51 -1.94 19.40
C ARG A 156 -9.35 -1.42 20.53
N LYS A 157 -8.77 -0.61 21.41
CA LYS A 157 -9.47 0.05 22.50
C LYS A 157 -10.40 1.14 21.96
N GLU A 158 -11.40 1.54 22.73
CA GLU A 158 -12.37 2.54 22.28
C GLU A 158 -11.71 3.90 22.03
N GLU A 159 -10.71 4.27 22.84
CA GLU A 159 -9.92 5.49 22.63
C GLU A 159 -9.12 5.50 21.33
N GLU A 160 -8.87 4.34 20.70
CA GLU A 160 -8.17 4.22 19.42
C GLU A 160 -9.12 4.33 18.22
N LYS A 161 -10.45 4.37 18.47
CA LYS A 161 -11.50 4.44 17.44
C LYS A 161 -12.07 5.84 17.27
N ALA A 162 -11.72 6.78 18.15
CA ALA A 162 -12.16 8.16 18.11
C ALA A 162 -10.93 9.08 18.06
N HIS A 163 -10.84 9.89 17.00
CA HIS A 163 -9.69 10.75 16.74
C HIS A 163 -10.13 12.21 16.80
N HIS A 164 -9.34 13.05 17.47
CA HIS A 164 -9.49 14.51 17.44
C HIS A 164 -8.30 15.08 16.69
N MET A 165 -8.55 15.70 15.54
CA MET A 165 -7.49 16.18 14.65
C MET A 165 -7.75 17.62 14.22
N PRO A 166 -6.71 18.46 14.11
CA PRO A 166 -6.86 19.76 13.47
C PRO A 166 -7.26 19.59 12.01
N GLY A 167 -7.99 20.59 11.50
CA GLY A 167 -8.34 20.72 10.10
C GLY A 167 -7.13 20.54 9.18
N PRO A 168 -7.11 19.52 8.31
CA PRO A 168 -5.98 19.29 7.40
C PRO A 168 -5.81 20.43 6.37
N ALA A 169 -6.87 21.22 6.15
CA ALA A 169 -6.92 22.29 5.15
C ALA A 169 -6.42 21.78 3.79
N PHE A 170 -7.10 20.77 3.24
CA PHE A 170 -6.79 20.24 1.93
C PHE A 170 -7.00 21.31 0.84
N GLU A 171 -6.03 21.47 -0.04
CA GLU A 171 -6.24 22.25 -1.26
C GLU A 171 -7.02 21.42 -2.29
N PRO A 172 -7.69 22.05 -3.28
CA PRO A 172 -8.32 21.31 -4.35
C PRO A 172 -7.34 20.36 -5.06
N MET A 173 -7.79 19.14 -5.35
CA MET A 173 -7.12 18.20 -6.22
C MET A 173 -6.88 18.83 -7.59
N ASP A 174 -5.61 19.08 -7.90
CA ASP A 174 -5.19 19.21 -9.28
C ASP A 174 -5.55 17.93 -10.06
N LYS A 175 -5.99 18.05 -11.31
CA LYS A 175 -6.07 16.88 -12.20
C LYS A 175 -4.73 16.15 -12.15
N LEU A 176 -4.74 14.83 -11.95
CA LEU A 176 -3.55 13.96 -11.99
C LEU A 176 -2.65 14.35 -13.16
N SER A 177 -1.68 15.21 -12.86
CA SER A 177 -0.86 15.91 -13.82
C SER A 177 0.34 15.03 -14.13
N ARG A 178 0.85 15.08 -15.36
CA ARG A 178 2.12 14.39 -15.69
C ARG A 178 3.30 14.91 -14.87
N MET A 179 3.16 16.06 -14.22
CA MET A 179 4.11 16.65 -13.28
C MET A 179 3.50 16.69 -11.88
N ILE A 180 4.20 16.14 -10.89
CA ILE A 180 3.86 16.30 -9.48
C ILE A 180 4.13 17.76 -9.10
N LYS A 181 3.09 18.49 -8.69
CA LYS A 181 3.24 19.85 -8.15
C LYS A 181 3.48 19.80 -6.64
N PRO A 182 4.18 20.79 -6.05
CA PRO A 182 4.37 20.86 -4.60
C PRO A 182 3.07 20.81 -3.79
N SER A 183 1.99 21.45 -4.27
CA SER A 183 0.65 21.42 -3.67
C SER A 183 0.06 20.00 -3.61
N THR A 184 0.15 19.26 -4.72
CA THR A 184 -0.28 17.85 -4.80
C THR A 184 0.48 17.00 -3.79
N SER A 185 1.80 17.20 -3.68
CA SER A 185 2.61 16.45 -2.72
C SER A 185 2.22 16.74 -1.26
N ARG A 186 1.84 17.97 -0.92
CA ARG A 186 1.37 18.30 0.43
C ARG A 186 0.09 17.54 0.77
N ASN A 187 -0.92 17.61 -0.08
CA ASN A 187 -2.20 16.95 0.18
C ASN A 187 -2.07 15.43 0.25
N GLU A 188 -1.25 14.84 -0.63
CA GLU A 188 -0.98 13.40 -0.58
C GLU A 188 -0.27 13.00 0.73
N THR A 189 0.67 13.80 1.22
CA THR A 189 1.31 13.57 2.52
C THR A 189 0.31 13.71 3.68
N LEU A 190 -0.61 14.68 3.64
CA LEU A 190 -1.67 14.80 4.64
C LEU A 190 -2.59 13.57 4.64
N MET A 191 -3.00 13.11 3.46
CA MET A 191 -3.81 11.90 3.29
C MET A 191 -3.06 10.64 3.78
N GLU A 192 -1.77 10.52 3.45
CA GLU A 192 -0.91 9.42 3.90
C GLU A 192 -0.84 9.36 5.43
N HIS A 193 -0.52 10.48 6.08
CA HIS A 193 -0.49 10.54 7.55
C HIS A 193 -1.85 10.27 8.19
N TRP A 194 -2.93 10.77 7.58
CA TRP A 194 -4.29 10.49 8.03
C TRP A 194 -4.58 9.00 8.02
N ASN A 195 -4.36 8.31 6.89
CA ASN A 195 -4.68 6.89 6.75
C ASN A 195 -3.73 5.96 7.53
N GLN A 196 -2.52 6.43 7.87
CA GLN A 196 -1.63 5.71 8.79
C GLN A 196 -2.10 5.81 10.25
N THR A 197 -2.91 6.82 10.60
CA THR A 197 -3.40 7.08 11.96
C THR A 197 -4.81 6.54 12.18
N VAL A 198 -5.70 6.79 11.24
CA VAL A 198 -7.13 6.49 11.32
C VAL A 198 -7.40 5.20 10.57
N ALA A 199 -8.07 4.22 11.19
CA ALA A 199 -8.49 3.00 10.49
C ALA A 199 -9.87 3.16 9.84
N PRO A 200 -10.20 2.35 8.82
CA PRO A 200 -11.56 2.29 8.29
C PRO A 200 -12.59 2.06 9.39
N GLY A 201 -13.65 2.89 9.38
CA GLY A 201 -14.77 2.81 10.34
C GLY A 201 -14.60 3.58 11.65
N ASP A 202 -13.41 4.13 11.93
CA ASP A 202 -13.17 5.01 13.09
C ASP A 202 -13.96 6.32 12.94
N THR A 203 -14.23 7.02 14.05
CA THR A 203 -14.81 8.37 14.02
C THR A 203 -13.69 9.40 14.13
N VAL A 204 -13.71 10.43 13.29
CA VAL A 204 -12.73 11.52 13.31
C VAL A 204 -13.43 12.86 13.47
N PHE A 205 -13.16 13.52 14.58
CA PHE A 205 -13.59 14.87 14.88
C PHE A 205 -12.55 15.87 14.35
N VAL A 206 -12.94 16.64 13.34
CA VAL A 206 -12.06 17.63 12.71
C VAL A 206 -12.35 19.01 13.27
N GLU A 207 -11.33 19.62 13.87
CA GLU A 207 -11.40 20.97 14.43
C GLU A 207 -10.92 22.01 13.42
N GLY A 208 -11.79 22.92 13.00
CA GLY A 208 -11.44 24.00 12.07
C GLY A 208 -11.65 23.64 10.60
N ASP A 209 -10.77 24.14 9.72
CA ASP A 209 -10.96 24.04 8.27
C ASP A 209 -10.50 22.69 7.70
N PHE A 210 -11.45 21.91 7.18
CA PHE A 210 -11.15 20.67 6.46
C PHE A 210 -10.49 20.93 5.10
N GLY A 211 -10.85 22.03 4.43
CA GLY A 211 -10.47 22.31 3.04
C GLY A 211 -11.34 21.58 2.02
N ALA A 212 -10.74 21.13 0.92
CA ALA A 212 -11.43 20.58 -0.24
C ALA A 212 -12.06 19.19 0.03
N ASP A 213 -13.40 19.13 -0.03
CA ASP A 213 -14.21 17.93 0.25
C ASP A 213 -13.91 16.73 -0.66
N GLU A 214 -13.34 16.97 -1.84
CA GLU A 214 -13.03 15.93 -2.83
C GLU A 214 -11.96 14.93 -2.36
N TRP A 215 -11.24 15.22 -1.27
CA TRP A 215 -10.31 14.28 -0.63
C TRP A 215 -10.99 13.23 0.26
N LYS A 216 -12.22 13.50 0.75
CA LYS A 216 -12.96 12.60 1.67
C LYS A 216 -13.05 11.14 1.20
N PRO A 217 -13.27 10.83 -0.10
CA PRO A 217 -13.31 9.44 -0.58
C PRO A 217 -12.00 8.65 -0.40
N PHE A 218 -10.87 9.31 -0.14
CA PHE A 218 -9.56 8.68 0.04
C PHE A 218 -9.13 8.58 1.50
N LEU A 219 -9.89 9.18 2.43
CA LEU A 219 -9.56 9.24 3.85
C LEU A 219 -10.35 8.19 4.63
N ASN A 220 -9.67 7.55 5.58
CA ASN A 220 -10.30 6.63 6.52
C ASN A 220 -11.19 7.36 7.52
N GLY A 221 -12.22 6.64 7.96
CA GLY A 221 -13.08 7.04 9.07
C GLY A 221 -14.28 7.89 8.66
N LYS A 222 -15.19 8.05 9.63
CA LYS A 222 -16.39 8.88 9.58
C LYS A 222 -16.00 10.27 10.05
N ILE A 223 -16.06 11.24 9.14
CA ILE A 223 -15.49 12.57 9.39
C ILE A 223 -16.59 13.51 9.89
N GLU A 224 -16.46 13.94 11.14
CA GLU A 224 -17.35 14.90 11.79
C GLU A 224 -16.63 16.25 11.94
N ILE A 225 -17.09 17.26 11.20
CA ILE A 225 -16.50 18.60 11.28
C ILE A 225 -17.10 19.33 12.47
N ILE A 226 -16.26 19.66 13.45
CA ILE A 226 -16.63 20.50 14.59
C ILE A 226 -16.47 21.95 14.15
N THR A 227 -17.59 22.56 13.77
CA THR A 227 -17.68 24.01 13.57
C THR A 227 -17.85 24.66 14.95
N LYS A 228 -16.91 25.54 15.32
CA LYS A 228 -17.14 26.51 16.40
C LYS A 228 -17.93 27.69 15.87
#